data_AF-A0A9C7LBB5-F1
#
_entry.id   AF-A0A9C7LBB5-F1
#
_cell.length_a   1.000
_cell.length_b   1.000
_cell.length_c   1.000
_cell.angle_alpha   90.00
_cell.angle_beta   90.00
_cell.angle_gamma   90.00
#
_symmetry.space_group_name_H-M   'P 1'
#
loop_
_entity.id
_entity.type
_entity.pdbx_description
1 polymer ?
#
loop_
_entity_poly.entity_id
_entity_poly.type
_entity_poly.pdbx_seq_one_letter_code
_entity_poly.pdbx_strand_id
1 'polypeptide(L)'
;MKKMVMILSLMGTLLLATACSEQATKETEKDNEQVESEKAETDTSAVIDDETAEEIPGDVEYVEAELPDKPEYNQIFSIFLDDQMEESFKKLVGEDLDIFRVTFQQITPVPTDDESVYAFHGYMPGLEGVAEGVVIFDDKGKMWAATSEGENVNFYSNSGDVNQHHPIIEDWRMSFFSGSPVVYKGQ
;
A
#
# COMPACT_ATOMS: atom_id res chain seq x y z
N MET A 1 -6.79 -15.87 -63.67
CA MET A 1 -8.13 -16.39 -63.31
C MET A 1 -8.22 -16.39 -61.79
N LYS A 2 -9.00 -15.46 -61.20
CA LYS A 2 -9.19 -15.30 -59.76
C LYS A 2 -10.22 -16.32 -59.27
N LYS A 3 -9.85 -17.18 -58.31
CA LYS A 3 -10.81 -17.99 -57.55
C LYS A 3 -11.05 -17.33 -56.20
N MET A 4 -12.22 -16.73 -56.11
CA MET A 4 -12.88 -16.21 -54.92
C MET A 4 -13.50 -17.41 -54.20
N VAL A 5 -13.19 -17.62 -52.91
CA VAL A 5 -13.95 -18.54 -52.06
C VAL A 5 -14.39 -17.73 -50.84
N MET A 6 -15.67 -17.37 -50.84
CA MET A 6 -16.40 -16.88 -49.67
C MET A 6 -16.64 -18.08 -48.74
N ILE A 7 -16.30 -17.94 -47.46
CA ILE A 7 -16.86 -18.79 -46.40
C ILE A 7 -17.73 -17.90 -45.53
N LEU A 8 -19.00 -18.27 -45.53
CA LEU A 8 -20.15 -17.65 -44.89
C LEU A 8 -20.45 -18.42 -43.59
N SER A 9 -21.01 -17.73 -42.58
CA SER A 9 -21.80 -18.30 -41.47
C SER A 9 -20.99 -19.03 -40.38
N LEU A 10 -21.19 -18.85 -39.07
CA LEU A 10 -22.44 -18.68 -38.31
C LEU A 10 -22.27 -17.64 -37.18
N MET A 11 -23.25 -16.76 -37.05
CA MET A 11 -23.57 -16.10 -35.79
C MET A 11 -24.30 -17.10 -34.88
N GLY A 12 -23.68 -17.44 -33.75
CA GLY A 12 -24.32 -18.16 -32.65
C GLY A 12 -24.75 -17.18 -31.57
N THR A 13 -26.00 -16.73 -31.63
CA THR A 13 -26.66 -15.96 -30.58
C THR A 13 -26.97 -16.89 -29.40
N LEU A 14 -26.23 -16.75 -28.30
CA LEU A 14 -26.58 -17.42 -27.05
C LEU A 14 -27.39 -16.45 -26.18
N LEU A 15 -28.73 -16.57 -26.28
CA LEU A 15 -29.66 -16.12 -25.26
C LEU A 15 -29.55 -17.11 -24.09
N LEU A 16 -29.14 -16.67 -22.89
CA LEU A 16 -29.48 -17.38 -21.66
C LEU A 16 -30.27 -16.47 -20.74
N ALA A 17 -31.36 -17.05 -20.24
CA ALA A 17 -32.47 -16.42 -19.59
C ALA A 17 -32.16 -15.99 -18.15
N THR A 18 -32.79 -14.86 -17.80
CA THR A 18 -33.11 -14.38 -16.47
C THR A 18 -33.70 -15.48 -15.58
N ALA A 19 -33.14 -15.69 -14.40
CA ALA A 19 -33.82 -16.31 -13.28
C ALA A 19 -33.80 -15.35 -12.09
N CYS A 20 -34.96 -14.72 -11.84
CA CYS A 20 -35.29 -14.12 -10.55
C CYS A 20 -35.17 -15.18 -9.45
N SER A 21 -34.49 -14.84 -8.37
CA SER A 21 -34.65 -15.49 -7.08
C SER A 21 -34.71 -14.40 -6.03
N GLU A 22 -35.93 -13.92 -5.84
CA GLU A 22 -36.37 -13.05 -4.77
C GLU A 22 -36.44 -13.89 -3.48
N GLN A 23 -35.51 -13.67 -2.55
CA GLN A 23 -35.70 -14.10 -1.17
C GLN A 23 -35.51 -12.90 -0.24
N ALA A 24 -36.65 -12.45 0.24
CA ALA A 24 -36.83 -11.55 1.35
C ALA A 24 -36.51 -12.23 2.69
N THR A 25 -36.41 -11.38 3.71
CA THR A 25 -36.32 -11.64 5.15
C THR A 25 -34.89 -11.90 5.64
N LYS A 26 -34.35 -11.22 6.65
CA LYS A 26 -34.96 -10.76 7.90
C LYS A 26 -34.18 -9.55 8.42
N GLU A 27 -34.92 -8.51 8.80
CA GLU A 27 -34.50 -7.52 9.78
C GLU A 27 -34.00 -8.24 11.03
N THR A 28 -32.78 -7.92 11.45
CA THR A 28 -32.34 -8.15 12.83
C THR A 28 -31.81 -6.82 13.34
N GLU A 29 -32.75 -6.01 13.76
CA GLU A 29 -32.58 -4.93 14.72
C GLU A 29 -31.92 -5.54 15.96
N LYS A 30 -30.68 -5.16 16.23
CA LYS A 30 -30.04 -5.45 17.51
C LYS A 30 -29.43 -4.17 18.02
N ASP A 31 -30.20 -3.55 18.91
CA ASP A 31 -29.76 -2.57 19.87
C ASP A 31 -28.39 -2.96 20.40
N ASN A 32 -27.38 -2.14 20.11
CA ASN A 32 -26.11 -2.19 20.81
C ASN A 32 -25.90 -0.84 21.49
N GLU A 33 -26.56 -0.76 22.65
CA GLU A 33 -26.01 -0.25 23.90
C GLU A 33 -24.92 0.82 23.76
N GLN A 34 -25.38 2.04 23.90
CA GLN A 34 -24.63 3.25 24.13
C GLN A 34 -23.80 3.09 25.42
N VAL A 35 -22.55 2.63 25.29
CA VAL A 35 -21.57 2.65 26.38
C VAL A 35 -21.11 4.09 26.56
N GLU A 36 -21.68 4.76 27.56
CA GLU A 36 -21.13 5.97 28.15
C GLU A 36 -19.69 5.68 28.60
N SER A 37 -18.72 6.17 27.84
CA SER A 37 -17.33 6.19 28.29
C SER A 37 -17.18 7.35 29.26
N GLU A 38 -17.06 7.00 30.53
CA GLU A 38 -16.60 7.88 31.61
C GLU A 38 -15.31 8.57 31.17
N LYS A 39 -15.39 9.90 30.98
CA LYS A 39 -14.22 10.77 30.95
C LYS A 39 -13.57 10.73 32.34
N ALA A 40 -12.55 9.92 32.50
CA ALA A 40 -11.60 10.06 33.60
C ALA A 40 -10.71 11.28 33.29
N GLU A 41 -11.12 12.44 33.79
CA GLU A 41 -10.23 13.60 33.91
C GLU A 41 -9.16 13.29 34.96
N THR A 42 -8.01 12.78 34.52
CA THR A 42 -6.81 12.74 35.35
C THR A 42 -6.17 14.12 35.35
N ASP A 43 -6.57 14.93 36.34
CA ASP A 43 -5.90 16.17 36.72
C ASP A 43 -4.56 15.82 37.41
N THR A 44 -3.50 15.64 36.62
CA THR A 44 -2.12 15.62 37.11
C THR A 44 -1.55 17.03 37.06
N SER A 45 -2.01 17.89 37.98
CA SER A 45 -1.28 19.08 38.39
C SER A 45 -0.04 18.64 39.19
N ALA A 46 1.02 18.25 38.47
CA ALA A 46 2.35 18.10 39.06
C ALA A 46 2.90 19.51 39.29
N VAL A 47 2.81 19.95 40.54
CA VAL A 47 3.58 21.10 41.06
C VAL A 47 5.05 20.71 40.94
N ILE A 48 5.72 21.23 39.93
CA ILE A 48 7.18 21.19 39.83
C ILE A 48 7.66 22.36 40.70
N ASP A 49 8.13 22.04 41.90
CA ASP A 49 8.85 23.00 42.74
C ASP A 49 10.13 23.44 42.01
N ASP A 50 10.05 24.66 41.48
CA ASP A 50 11.12 25.44 40.86
C ASP A 50 12.06 25.97 41.94
N GLU A 51 12.93 25.11 42.50
CA GLU A 51 14.02 25.62 43.35
C GLU A 51 15.16 24.62 43.55
N THR A 52 15.89 24.27 42.48
CA THR A 52 17.32 23.92 42.59
C THR A 52 17.97 23.91 41.21
N ALA A 53 18.23 25.11 40.68
CA ALA A 53 19.18 25.27 39.59
C ALA A 53 20.60 25.07 40.17
N GLU A 54 21.02 23.81 40.28
CA GLU A 54 22.44 23.51 40.46
C GLU A 54 23.16 23.99 39.20
N GLU A 55 23.97 25.04 39.36
CA GLU A 55 24.86 25.55 38.33
C GLU A 55 25.81 24.41 37.91
N ILE A 56 25.53 23.78 36.77
CA ILE A 56 26.41 22.75 36.18
C ILE A 56 27.74 23.43 35.86
N PRO A 57 28.84 23.10 36.56
CA PRO A 57 30.11 23.75 36.32
C PRO A 57 30.83 23.08 35.15
N GLY A 58 31.23 23.89 34.18
CA GLY A 58 32.30 23.57 33.24
C GLY A 58 31.80 23.30 31.82
N ASP A 59 32.50 23.90 30.87
CA ASP A 59 32.33 23.76 29.44
C ASP A 59 32.33 22.28 29.03
N VAL A 60 31.14 21.70 28.91
CA VAL A 60 30.98 20.35 28.35
C VAL A 60 31.16 20.51 26.84
N GLU A 61 32.33 20.11 26.36
CA GLU A 61 32.60 20.00 24.93
C GLU A 61 31.61 18.97 24.36
N TYR A 62 30.61 19.47 23.63
CA TYR A 62 29.65 18.62 22.92
C TYR A 62 30.41 17.91 21.81
N VAL A 63 30.84 16.68 22.08
CA VAL A 63 31.35 15.79 21.05
C VAL A 63 30.14 15.40 20.22
N GLU A 64 30.02 15.96 19.02
CA GLU A 64 29.02 15.59 18.04
C GLU A 64 29.20 14.09 17.76
N ALA A 65 28.36 13.27 18.38
CA ALA A 65 28.40 11.84 18.17
C ALA A 65 27.99 11.59 16.72
N GLU A 66 28.97 11.22 15.90
CA GLU A 66 28.69 10.71 14.56
C GLU A 66 27.77 9.51 14.71
N LEU A 67 26.48 9.71 14.41
CA LEU A 67 25.52 8.61 14.34
C LEU A 67 26.11 7.60 13.36
N PRO A 68 26.19 6.31 13.73
CA PRO A 68 26.72 5.30 12.81
C PRO A 68 25.93 5.41 11.51
N ASP A 69 26.65 5.42 10.38
CA ASP A 69 26.06 5.39 9.04
C ASP A 69 24.94 4.35 9.07
N LYS A 70 23.69 4.84 9.00
CA LYS A 70 22.52 3.96 9.06
C LYS A 70 22.73 2.96 7.92
N PRO A 71 22.77 1.65 8.21
CA PRO A 71 22.86 0.66 7.15
C PRO A 71 21.77 0.97 6.12
N GLU A 72 22.18 1.14 4.85
CA GLU A 72 21.25 1.25 3.73
C GLU A 72 20.46 -0.05 3.62
N TYR A 73 19.41 -0.21 4.42
CA TYR A 73 18.50 -1.34 4.35
C TYR A 73 17.60 -1.15 3.14
N ASN A 74 18.12 -1.47 1.96
CA ASN A 74 17.40 -1.45 0.69
C ASN A 74 16.66 -2.77 0.46
N GLN A 75 15.88 -3.22 1.45
CA GLN A 75 15.23 -4.53 1.43
C GLN A 75 14.25 -4.68 0.26
N ILE A 76 13.67 -3.58 -0.21
CA ILE A 76 12.73 -3.61 -1.33
C ILE A 76 13.35 -4.26 -2.58
N PHE A 77 14.64 -4.10 -2.83
CA PHE A 77 15.25 -4.69 -4.02
C PHE A 77 15.40 -6.21 -3.96
N SER A 78 15.31 -6.80 -2.77
CA SER A 78 15.31 -8.26 -2.60
C SER A 78 14.04 -8.96 -3.08
N ILE A 79 12.98 -8.21 -3.41
CA ILE A 79 11.70 -8.80 -3.89
C ILE A 79 11.72 -9.09 -5.39
N PHE A 80 12.61 -8.46 -6.15
CA PHE A 80 12.65 -8.61 -7.60
C PHE A 80 13.42 -9.87 -8.01
N LEU A 81 13.00 -10.48 -9.12
CA LEU A 81 13.60 -11.72 -9.62
C LEU A 81 14.97 -11.50 -10.27
N ASP A 82 15.18 -10.31 -10.82
CA ASP A 82 16.42 -9.91 -11.49
C ASP A 82 16.60 -8.38 -11.51
N ASP A 83 17.81 -7.95 -11.86
CA ASP A 83 18.19 -6.54 -11.96
C ASP A 83 17.34 -5.77 -12.99
N GLN A 84 16.80 -6.43 -14.02
CA GLN A 84 16.00 -5.77 -15.04
C GLN A 84 14.62 -5.37 -14.49
N MET A 85 14.01 -6.24 -13.67
CA MET A 85 12.79 -5.91 -12.94
C MET A 85 13.05 -4.78 -11.94
N GLU A 86 14.14 -4.85 -11.18
CA GLU A 86 14.53 -3.78 -10.26
C GLU A 86 14.66 -2.42 -10.97
N GLU A 87 15.39 -2.37 -12.09
CA GLU A 87 15.54 -1.15 -12.89
C GLU A 87 14.23 -0.66 -13.50
N SER A 88 13.32 -1.58 -13.84
CA SER A 88 12.00 -1.24 -14.35
C SER A 88 11.13 -0.60 -13.26
N PHE A 89 11.21 -1.15 -12.03
CA PHE A 89 10.54 -0.57 -10.87
C PHE A 89 11.09 0.82 -10.53
N LYS A 90 12.41 0.99 -10.48
CA LYS A 90 13.04 2.31 -10.23
C LYS A 90 12.56 3.36 -11.23
N LYS A 91 12.47 3.01 -12.52
CA LYS A 91 11.95 3.90 -13.56
C LYS A 91 10.46 4.21 -13.38
N LEU A 92 9.67 3.21 -12.97
CA LEU A 92 8.24 3.35 -12.76
C LEU A 92 7.93 4.34 -11.62
N VAL A 93 8.63 4.23 -10.48
CA VAL A 93 8.36 5.07 -9.30
C VAL A 93 9.14 6.39 -9.32
N GLY A 94 10.28 6.44 -10.01
CA GLY A 94 11.05 7.67 -10.20
C GLY A 94 11.50 8.31 -8.89
N GLU A 95 11.10 9.57 -8.68
CA GLU A 95 11.46 10.37 -7.49
C GLU A 95 10.86 9.80 -6.20
N ASP A 96 9.78 9.02 -6.30
CA ASP A 96 9.11 8.42 -5.14
C ASP A 96 9.81 7.13 -4.64
N LEU A 97 10.95 6.74 -5.23
CA LEU A 97 11.69 5.54 -4.85
C LEU A 97 12.04 5.51 -3.36
N ASP A 98 12.43 6.65 -2.80
CA ASP A 98 12.85 6.71 -1.39
C ASP A 98 11.68 6.45 -0.43
N ILE A 99 10.45 6.79 -0.80
CA ILE A 99 9.24 6.44 -0.03
C ILE A 99 9.13 4.92 0.07
N PHE A 100 9.28 4.23 -1.05
CA PHE A 100 9.23 2.77 -1.08
C PHE A 100 10.35 2.13 -0.26
N ARG A 101 11.57 2.67 -0.31
CA ARG A 101 12.70 2.18 0.51
C ARG A 101 12.41 2.27 2.01
N VAL A 102 11.81 3.39 2.43
CA VAL A 102 11.43 3.60 3.84
C VAL A 102 10.28 2.69 4.24
N THR A 103 9.27 2.54 3.37
CA THR A 103 8.08 1.72 3.61
C THR A 103 8.40 0.22 3.67
N PHE A 104 9.28 -0.30 2.82
CA PHE A 104 9.56 -1.75 2.70
C PHE A 104 10.67 -2.23 3.64
N GLN A 105 10.61 -1.83 4.91
CA GLN A 105 11.52 -2.34 5.94
C GLN A 105 11.14 -3.72 6.46
N GLN A 106 9.84 -4.02 6.47
CA GLN A 106 9.31 -5.36 6.67
C GLN A 106 8.52 -5.74 5.43
N ILE A 107 8.79 -6.92 4.90
CA ILE A 107 8.21 -7.39 3.64
C ILE A 107 7.53 -8.72 3.88
N THR A 108 6.25 -8.81 3.50
CA THR A 108 5.45 -10.02 3.59
C THR A 108 4.95 -10.40 2.20
N PRO A 109 5.21 -11.63 1.72
CA PRO A 109 4.62 -12.10 0.47
C PRO A 109 3.10 -12.21 0.62
N VAL A 110 2.37 -11.75 -0.39
CA VAL A 110 0.91 -11.86 -0.47
C VAL A 110 0.59 -13.08 -1.35
N PRO A 111 -0.17 -14.07 -0.84
CA PRO A 111 -0.56 -15.23 -1.63
C PRO A 111 -1.33 -14.84 -2.89
N THR A 112 -1.02 -15.50 -4.01
CA THR A 112 -1.70 -15.32 -5.28
C THR A 112 -2.17 -16.69 -5.79
N ASP A 113 -3.30 -16.72 -6.51
CA ASP A 113 -3.76 -17.93 -7.19
C ASP A 113 -3.07 -18.15 -8.55
N ASP A 114 -2.31 -17.15 -9.02
CA ASP A 114 -1.58 -17.16 -10.29
C ASP A 114 -0.07 -17.25 -10.02
N GLU A 115 0.53 -18.39 -10.37
CA GLU A 115 1.96 -18.66 -10.17
C GLU A 115 2.89 -17.71 -10.95
N SER A 116 2.36 -16.99 -11.94
CA SER A 116 3.11 -15.97 -12.69
C SER A 116 3.09 -14.58 -12.03
N VAL A 117 2.28 -14.39 -10.98
CA VAL A 117 2.11 -13.11 -10.27
C VAL A 117 2.76 -13.17 -8.90
N TYR A 118 3.62 -12.19 -8.64
CA TYR A 118 4.31 -12.00 -7.38
C TYR A 118 3.76 -10.73 -6.73
N ALA A 119 3.32 -10.83 -5.47
CA ALA A 119 2.79 -9.70 -4.73
C ALA A 119 3.45 -9.63 -3.35
N PHE A 120 3.85 -8.42 -2.96
CA PHE A 120 4.53 -8.15 -1.70
C PHE A 120 3.88 -6.95 -1.02
N HIS A 121 3.61 -7.10 0.26
CA HIS A 121 3.21 -6.01 1.15
C HIS A 121 4.44 -5.55 1.93
N GLY A 122 4.73 -4.26 1.86
CA GLY A 122 5.77 -3.60 2.62
C GLY A 122 5.15 -2.72 3.69
N TYR A 123 5.70 -2.76 4.90
CA TYR A 123 5.29 -1.84 5.94
C TYR A 123 6.44 -1.45 6.88
N MET A 124 6.37 -0.21 7.37
CA MET A 124 7.26 0.32 8.40
C MET A 124 6.39 0.78 9.58
N PRO A 125 6.51 0.13 10.76
CA PRO A 125 5.85 0.62 11.96
C PRO A 125 6.53 1.93 12.42
N GLY A 126 5.76 3.02 12.48
CA GLY A 126 6.17 4.31 13.00
C GLY A 126 5.39 4.73 14.24
N LEU A 127 5.85 5.80 14.91
CA LEU A 127 5.17 6.37 16.08
C LEU A 127 3.85 7.08 15.71
N GLU A 128 3.76 7.65 14.50
CA GLU A 128 2.59 8.41 14.02
C GLU A 128 1.66 7.59 13.12
N GLY A 129 1.94 6.29 12.94
CA GLY A 129 1.18 5.41 12.06
C GLY A 129 2.05 4.37 11.38
N VAL A 130 1.44 3.62 10.46
CA VAL A 130 2.13 2.62 9.64
C VAL A 130 2.28 3.19 8.23
N ALA A 131 3.51 3.31 7.74
CA ALA A 131 3.73 3.54 6.31
C ALA A 131 3.58 2.18 5.61
N GLU A 132 2.66 2.10 4.66
CA GLU A 132 2.38 0.85 3.95
C GLU A 132 2.48 1.02 2.44
N GLY A 133 2.83 -0.08 1.77
CA GLY A 133 2.82 -0.15 0.33
C GLY A 133 2.71 -1.58 -0.17
N VAL A 134 2.35 -1.70 -1.44
CA VAL A 134 2.20 -2.98 -2.12
C VAL A 134 2.93 -2.89 -3.46
N VAL A 135 3.67 -3.94 -3.80
CA VAL A 135 4.31 -4.10 -5.12
C VAL A 135 3.87 -5.42 -5.69
N ILE A 136 3.41 -5.39 -6.93
CA ILE A 136 2.94 -6.55 -7.69
C ILE A 136 3.63 -6.55 -9.04
N PHE A 137 4.13 -7.70 -9.48
CA PHE A 137 4.64 -7.86 -10.83
C PHE A 137 4.38 -9.25 -11.38
N ASP A 138 4.33 -9.35 -12.71
CA ASP A 138 4.24 -10.63 -13.42
C ASP A 138 5.57 -11.02 -14.10
N ASP A 139 5.65 -12.26 -14.57
CA ASP A 139 6.79 -12.80 -15.33
C ASP A 139 7.02 -12.13 -16.69
N LYS A 140 6.10 -11.26 -17.14
CA LYS A 140 6.19 -10.47 -18.38
C LYS A 140 6.67 -9.04 -18.10
N GLY A 141 6.97 -8.70 -16.85
CA GLY A 141 7.45 -7.38 -16.44
C GLY A 141 6.35 -6.33 -16.33
N LYS A 142 5.07 -6.72 -16.30
CA LYS A 142 4.00 -5.81 -15.87
C LYS A 142 4.14 -5.61 -14.37
N MET A 143 4.02 -4.36 -13.95
CA MET A 143 4.20 -3.94 -12.58
C MET A 143 3.08 -3.01 -12.17
N TRP A 144 2.63 -3.20 -10.94
CA TRP A 144 1.75 -2.30 -10.23
C TRP A 144 2.35 -2.06 -8.86
N ALA A 145 2.31 -0.81 -8.40
CA ALA A 145 2.77 -0.47 -7.07
C ALA A 145 1.84 0.57 -6.45
N ALA A 146 1.71 0.56 -5.14
CA ALA A 146 1.06 1.63 -4.42
C ALA A 146 1.73 1.85 -3.06
N THR A 147 1.69 3.09 -2.57
CA THR A 147 2.16 3.45 -1.23
C THR A 147 1.28 4.56 -0.66
N SER A 148 1.09 4.55 0.66
CA SER A 148 0.45 5.66 1.37
C SER A 148 1.45 6.78 1.60
N GLU A 149 1.06 8.03 1.31
CA GLU A 149 1.85 9.23 1.62
C GLU A 149 0.90 10.32 2.14
N GLY A 150 0.99 10.61 3.43
CA GLY A 150 0.01 11.46 4.10
C GLY A 150 -1.40 10.86 4.01
N GLU A 151 -2.35 11.63 3.47
CA GLU A 151 -3.74 11.18 3.28
C GLU A 151 -3.97 10.47 1.94
N ASN A 152 -2.99 10.50 1.03
CA ASN A 152 -3.15 10.01 -0.34
C ASN A 152 -2.57 8.60 -0.52
N VAL A 153 -3.14 7.87 -1.47
CA VAL A 153 -2.56 6.63 -2.01
C VAL A 153 -1.99 6.93 -3.38
N ASN A 154 -0.66 6.88 -3.50
CA ASN A 154 0.03 7.02 -4.77
C ASN A 154 0.07 5.66 -5.48
N PHE A 155 -0.46 5.59 -6.69
CA PHE A 155 -0.50 4.38 -7.51
C PHE A 155 0.39 4.50 -8.74
N TYR A 156 1.09 3.43 -9.09
CA TYR A 156 2.01 3.36 -10.22
C TYR A 156 1.72 2.09 -11.03
N SER A 157 1.77 2.19 -12.36
CA SER A 157 1.67 1.03 -13.24
C SER A 157 2.38 1.25 -14.58
N ASN A 158 3.02 0.19 -15.09
CA ASN A 158 3.54 0.14 -16.47
C ASN A 158 2.66 -0.71 -17.41
N SER A 159 1.47 -1.15 -16.94
CA SER A 159 0.61 -2.09 -17.67
C SER A 159 -0.08 -1.50 -18.91
N GLY A 160 0.03 -0.17 -19.10
CA GLY A 160 -0.60 0.57 -20.19
C GLY A 160 -1.95 1.20 -19.84
N ASP A 161 -2.60 0.78 -18.75
CA ASP A 161 -3.77 1.45 -18.17
C ASP A 161 -3.54 1.70 -16.68
N VAL A 162 -3.20 2.95 -16.36
CA VAL A 162 -2.92 3.37 -14.98
C VAL A 162 -4.17 3.34 -14.10
N ASN A 163 -5.38 3.33 -14.68
CA ASN A 163 -6.62 3.21 -13.92
C ASN A 163 -7.04 1.74 -13.73
N GLN A 164 -6.37 0.79 -14.39
CA GLN A 164 -6.64 -0.63 -14.20
C GLN A 164 -5.88 -1.13 -12.98
N HIS A 165 -6.57 -1.11 -11.83
CA HIS A 165 -6.03 -1.66 -10.59
C HIS A 165 -5.93 -3.17 -10.69
N HIS A 166 -4.80 -3.72 -10.21
CA HIS A 166 -4.75 -5.13 -9.88
C HIS A 166 -5.66 -5.37 -8.66
N PRO A 167 -6.52 -6.41 -8.64
CA PRO A 167 -7.47 -6.65 -7.54
C PRO A 167 -6.83 -6.61 -6.14
N ILE A 168 -5.63 -7.20 -6.00
CA ILE A 168 -4.86 -7.19 -4.74
C ILE A 168 -4.57 -5.76 -4.25
N ILE A 169 -4.25 -4.80 -5.13
CA ILE A 169 -4.00 -3.41 -4.72
C ILE A 169 -5.29 -2.77 -4.24
N GLU A 170 -6.40 -3.05 -4.91
CA GLU A 170 -7.69 -2.52 -4.51
C GLU A 170 -8.14 -3.08 -3.15
N ASP A 171 -7.94 -4.38 -2.92
CA ASP A 171 -8.24 -5.02 -1.64
C ASP A 171 -7.36 -4.45 -0.50
N TRP A 172 -6.06 -4.26 -0.75
CA TRP A 172 -5.15 -3.60 0.18
C TRP A 172 -5.61 -2.16 0.49
N ARG A 173 -5.89 -1.37 -0.55
CA ARG A 173 -6.35 0.01 -0.42
C ARG A 173 -7.65 0.10 0.39
N MET A 174 -8.61 -0.77 0.11
CA MET A 174 -9.89 -0.78 0.82
C MET A 174 -9.77 -1.25 2.27
N SER A 175 -8.76 -2.06 2.60
CA SER A 175 -8.54 -2.56 3.96
C SER A 175 -7.92 -1.49 4.88
N PHE A 176 -6.99 -0.70 4.37
CA PHE A 176 -6.19 0.22 5.19
C PHE A 176 -6.45 1.71 4.91
N PHE A 177 -6.92 2.04 3.71
CA PHE A 177 -7.01 3.42 3.21
C PHE A 177 -8.38 3.70 2.56
N SER A 178 -9.45 3.12 3.12
CA SER A 178 -10.81 3.33 2.61
C SER A 178 -11.18 4.82 2.73
N GLY A 179 -11.36 5.48 1.59
CA GLY A 179 -11.71 6.91 1.54
C GLY A 179 -10.54 7.86 1.27
N SER A 180 -9.29 7.36 1.31
CA SER A 180 -8.13 8.14 0.87
C SER A 180 -8.20 8.46 -0.62
N PRO A 181 -7.86 9.69 -1.04
CA PRO A 181 -7.72 10.02 -2.46
C PRO A 181 -6.63 9.18 -3.13
N VAL A 182 -6.90 8.75 -4.37
CA VAL A 182 -5.93 8.01 -5.18
C VAL A 182 -5.28 8.95 -6.18
N VAL A 183 -3.95 8.98 -6.20
CA VAL A 183 -3.14 9.76 -7.13
C VAL A 183 -2.42 8.79 -8.06
N TYR A 184 -2.73 8.86 -9.35
CA TYR A 184 -2.10 8.03 -10.38
C TYR A 184 -0.80 8.68 -10.85
N LYS A 185 0.30 7.93 -10.79
CA LYS A 185 1.67 8.33 -11.13
C LYS A 185 2.30 7.33 -12.11
N GLY A 186 3.27 7.81 -12.89
CA GLY A 186 4.03 7.01 -13.86
C GLY A 186 3.37 6.87 -15.25
N GLN A 187 4.18 7.10 -16.31
CA GLN A 187 3.96 6.70 -17.71
C GLN A 187 5.31 6.48 -18.38
#